data_AF-A0AAN4ZM00-F1
#
_entry.id   AF-A0AAN4ZM00-F1
#
_cell.length_a   1.000
_cell.length_b   1.000
_cell.length_c   1.000
_cell.angle_alpha   90.00
_cell.angle_beta   90.00
_cell.angle_gamma   90.00
#
_symmetry.space_group_name_H-M   'P 1'
#
loop_
_entity.id
_entity.type
_entity.pdbx_description
1 polymer ?
#
loop_
_entity_poly.entity_id
_entity_poly.type
_entity_poly.pdbx_seq_one_letter_code
_entity_poly.pdbx_strand_id
1 'polypeptide(L)'
;LMRNRNLEEVQVHLSLMSGQAAFHLAQTRDWLMKLPKINEFRMDWCAGTVTDANFSPEECLIDDTTLLRIVSHTNRAELDKGICTAQGIFSAFEMVCQSPSKFVSLDVPNTTAKKLFAMPNLGLQ
;
A
#
# COMPACT_ATOMS: atom_id res chain seq x y z
N LEU A 1 -18.38 7.11 -12.19
CA LEU A 1 -17.94 7.07 -13.60
C LEU A 1 -17.52 5.67 -14.10
N MET A 2 -17.11 4.72 -13.25
CA MET A 2 -16.56 3.41 -13.70
C MET A 2 -17.49 2.20 -13.59
N ARG A 3 -18.74 2.37 -13.12
CA ARG A 3 -19.70 1.25 -13.09
C ARG A 3 -20.00 0.79 -14.53
N ASN A 4 -19.95 -0.52 -14.76
CA ASN A 4 -20.24 -1.22 -16.02
C ASN A 4 -19.22 -1.06 -17.17
N ARG A 5 -17.94 -0.74 -16.87
CA ARG A 5 -16.88 -0.83 -17.88
C ARG A 5 -16.04 -2.08 -17.65
N ASN A 6 -15.75 -2.83 -18.71
CA ASN A 6 -14.74 -3.89 -18.66
C ASN A 6 -13.36 -3.23 -18.65
N LEU A 7 -12.69 -3.26 -17.50
CA LEU A 7 -11.34 -2.72 -17.32
C LEU A 7 -10.28 -3.83 -17.33
N GLU A 8 -10.65 -5.08 -17.58
CA GLU A 8 -9.72 -6.22 -17.54
C GLU A 8 -8.68 -6.14 -18.66
N GLU A 9 -9.03 -5.56 -19.80
CA GLU A 9 -8.12 -5.34 -20.94
C GLU A 9 -7.55 -3.91 -21.01
N VAL A 10 -7.95 -3.02 -20.10
CA VAL A 10 -7.53 -1.61 -20.12
C VAL A 10 -6.48 -1.38 -19.05
N GLN A 11 -5.31 -0.89 -19.45
CA GLN A 11 -4.26 -0.47 -18.53
C GLN A 11 -4.65 0.86 -17.87
N VAL A 12 -5.37 0.77 -16.75
CA VAL A 12 -5.72 1.93 -15.92
C VAL A 12 -4.62 2.15 -14.88
N HIS A 13 -4.05 3.35 -14.91
CA HIS A 13 -3.11 3.86 -13.90
C HIS A 13 -3.82 4.94 -13.07
N LEU A 14 -3.76 4.81 -11.75
CA LEU A 14 -4.26 5.83 -10.82
C LEU A 14 -3.09 6.32 -9.96
N SER A 15 -2.84 7.63 -10.01
CA SER A 15 -1.85 8.31 -9.15
C SER A 15 -2.56 9.26 -8.19
N LEU A 16 -2.28 9.11 -6.89
CA LEU A 16 -2.72 10.03 -5.84
C LEU A 16 -1.50 10.76 -5.27
N MET A 17 -1.50 12.09 -5.37
CA MET A 17 -0.45 12.95 -4.81
C MET A 17 -1.09 13.89 -3.79
N SER A 18 -0.62 13.85 -2.53
CA SER A 18 -1.03 14.82 -1.51
C SER A 18 0.04 15.88 -1.34
N GLY A 19 -0.28 17.13 -1.66
CA GLY A 19 0.69 18.23 -1.60
C GLY A 19 1.02 18.69 -0.18
N GLN A 20 0.02 18.78 0.72
CA GLN A 20 0.19 19.38 2.06
C GLN A 20 -0.89 18.97 3.10
N ALA A 21 -1.56 17.82 2.97
CA ALA A 21 -2.72 17.54 3.83
C ALA A 21 -2.79 16.10 4.33
N ALA A 22 -2.17 15.86 5.50
CA ALA A 22 -2.59 14.78 6.40
C ALA A 22 -4.05 14.97 6.90
N PHE A 23 -4.68 16.12 6.63
CA PHE A 23 -6.03 16.50 7.10
C PHE A 23 -7.19 15.60 6.66
N HIS A 24 -6.98 14.69 5.70
CA HIS A 24 -8.04 13.80 5.20
C HIS A 24 -7.69 12.32 5.29
N LEU A 25 -6.79 11.91 6.20
CA LEU A 25 -6.34 10.52 6.32
C LEU A 25 -7.50 9.49 6.36
N ALA A 26 -8.50 9.72 7.22
CA ALA A 26 -9.65 8.82 7.32
C ALA A 26 -10.46 8.74 6.01
N GLN A 27 -10.72 9.90 5.39
CA GLN A 27 -11.46 9.97 4.13
C GLN A 27 -10.68 9.30 2.99
N THR A 28 -9.36 9.50 2.93
CA THR A 28 -8.51 8.87 1.92
C THR A 28 -8.47 7.35 2.12
N ARG A 29 -8.38 6.85 3.37
CA ARG A 29 -8.52 5.40 3.63
C ARG A 29 -9.85 4.86 3.15
N ASP A 30 -10.95 5.56 3.43
CA ASP A 30 -12.29 5.17 2.96
C ASP A 30 -12.37 5.08 1.43
N TRP A 31 -11.63 5.92 0.70
CA TRP A 31 -11.52 5.84 -0.75
C TRP A 31 -10.67 4.65 -1.21
N LEU A 32 -9.54 4.38 -0.56
CA LEU A 32 -8.70 3.20 -0.85
C LEU A 32 -9.45 1.90 -0.59
N MET A 33 -10.30 1.86 0.44
CA MET A 33 -11.19 0.72 0.70
C MET A 33 -12.22 0.48 -0.41
N LYS A 34 -12.48 1.49 -1.24
CA LYS A 34 -13.38 1.42 -2.40
C LYS A 34 -12.63 1.34 -3.73
N LEU A 35 -11.32 1.12 -3.72
CA LEU A 35 -10.50 1.03 -4.92
C LEU A 35 -11.05 -0.10 -5.84
N PRO A 36 -11.41 0.20 -7.10
CA PRO A 36 -11.77 -0.84 -8.05
C PRO A 36 -10.55 -1.65 -8.46
N LYS A 37 -10.74 -2.82 -9.09
CA LYS A 37 -9.63 -3.54 -9.70
C LYS A 37 -9.02 -2.68 -10.81
N ILE A 38 -7.72 -2.40 -10.73
CA ILE A 38 -6.94 -1.63 -11.69
C ILE A 38 -5.59 -2.30 -11.92
N ASN A 39 -4.92 -1.99 -13.03
CA ASN A 39 -3.63 -2.61 -13.30
C ASN A 39 -2.53 -2.00 -12.42
N GLU A 40 -2.46 -0.67 -12.35
CA GLU A 40 -1.40 0.04 -11.65
C GLU A 40 -1.95 1.13 -10.72
N PHE A 41 -1.43 1.15 -9.51
CA PHE A 41 -1.73 2.16 -8.50
C PHE A 41 -0.43 2.75 -7.97
N ARG A 42 -0.32 4.08 -8.01
CA ARG A 42 0.78 4.82 -7.40
C ARG A 42 0.25 5.80 -6.38
N MET A 43 0.93 5.91 -5.26
CA MET A 43 0.54 6.84 -4.21
C MET A 43 1.77 7.49 -3.58
N ASP A 44 1.85 8.80 -3.74
CA ASP A 44 2.86 9.64 -3.12
C ASP A 44 2.15 10.44 -2.00
N TRP A 45 2.36 10.05 -0.75
CA TRP A 45 1.65 10.58 0.41
C TRP A 45 2.57 11.38 1.33
N CYS A 46 2.63 12.69 1.12
CA CYS A 46 3.39 13.58 1.99
C CYS A 46 2.69 13.75 3.35
N ALA A 47 3.25 13.12 4.39
CA ALA A 47 2.91 13.38 5.78
C ALA A 47 3.28 14.84 6.18
N GLY A 48 2.56 15.41 7.14
CA GLY A 48 2.21 16.83 7.22
C GLY A 48 3.30 17.84 7.59
N THR A 49 4.58 17.45 7.64
CA THR A 49 5.65 18.41 7.92
C THR A 49 6.79 18.26 6.92
N VAL A 50 6.95 19.28 6.08
CA VAL A 50 8.03 19.48 5.08
C VAL A 50 9.42 19.60 5.75
N THR A 51 9.49 19.51 7.08
CA THR A 51 10.73 19.54 7.86
C THR A 51 11.04 18.13 8.36
N ASP A 52 11.96 17.47 7.66
CA ASP A 52 12.83 16.37 8.08
C ASP A 52 12.39 15.39 9.19
N ALA A 53 12.45 14.10 8.81
CA ALA A 53 12.82 12.94 9.61
C ALA A 53 11.82 12.33 10.61
N ASN A 54 10.77 13.01 11.07
CA ASN A 54 9.89 12.42 12.10
C ASN A 54 8.68 11.72 11.47
N PHE A 55 8.84 10.44 11.18
CA PHE A 55 7.73 9.52 10.92
C PHE A 55 6.74 9.56 12.09
N SER A 56 5.53 10.03 11.83
CA SER A 56 4.42 10.03 12.77
C SER A 56 3.47 8.88 12.39
N PRO A 57 3.38 7.81 13.20
CA PRO A 57 2.44 6.70 13.02
C PRO A 57 1.01 7.12 12.68
N GLU A 58 0.56 8.21 13.32
CA GLU A 58 -0.78 8.76 13.19
C GLU A 58 -1.04 9.47 11.85
N GLU A 59 0.01 9.78 11.08
CA GLU A 59 -0.08 10.37 9.74
C GLU A 59 0.09 9.34 8.60
N CYS A 60 0.38 8.08 8.94
CA CYS A 60 0.55 7.02 7.96
C CYS A 60 -0.79 6.57 7.37
N LEU A 61 -0.94 6.71 6.05
CA LEU A 61 -2.15 6.28 5.38
C LEU A 61 -2.25 4.75 5.27
N ILE A 62 -1.12 4.08 5.02
CA ILE A 62 -1.07 2.63 4.78
C ILE A 62 -0.90 1.87 6.10
N ASP A 63 -1.94 1.14 6.49
CA ASP A 63 -1.90 0.09 7.50
C ASP A 63 -2.10 -1.30 6.85
N ASP A 64 -2.12 -2.37 7.64
CA ASP A 64 -2.31 -3.74 7.14
C ASP A 64 -3.56 -3.89 6.27
N THR A 65 -4.68 -3.33 6.72
CA THR A 65 -5.97 -3.45 6.01
C THR A 65 -5.92 -2.74 4.66
N THR A 66 -5.37 -1.53 4.66
CA THR A 66 -5.23 -0.70 3.46
C THR A 66 -4.25 -1.34 2.47
N LEU A 67 -3.12 -1.86 2.95
CA LEU A 67 -2.15 -2.58 2.14
C LEU A 67 -2.80 -3.79 1.44
N LEU A 68 -3.41 -4.70 2.21
CA LEU A 68 -4.02 -5.91 1.66
C LEU A 68 -5.15 -5.59 0.68
N ARG A 69 -5.90 -4.51 0.94
CA ARG A 69 -6.92 -4.01 0.01
C ARG A 69 -6.30 -3.58 -1.32
N ILE A 70 -5.29 -2.73 -1.30
CA ILE A 70 -4.62 -2.25 -2.51
C ILE A 70 -4.05 -3.46 -3.27
N VAL A 71 -3.27 -4.29 -2.59
CA VAL A 71 -2.63 -5.47 -3.19
C VAL A 71 -3.66 -6.39 -3.83
N SER A 72 -4.80 -6.67 -3.20
CA SER A 72 -5.85 -7.52 -3.80
C SER A 72 -6.56 -6.89 -5.01
N HIS A 73 -6.40 -5.60 -5.26
CA HIS A 73 -7.09 -4.85 -6.31
C HIS A 73 -6.15 -4.29 -7.39
N THR A 74 -4.85 -4.55 -7.27
CA THR A 74 -3.84 -4.05 -8.20
C THR A 74 -2.90 -5.16 -8.65
N ASN A 75 -2.44 -5.10 -9.90
CA ASN A 75 -1.29 -5.90 -10.32
C ASN A 75 0.02 -5.24 -9.86
N ARG A 76 0.12 -3.93 -10.01
CA ARG A 76 1.28 -3.14 -9.59
C ARG A 76 0.86 -2.06 -8.59
N ALA A 77 1.50 -2.03 -7.43
CA ALA A 77 1.33 -0.99 -6.43
C ALA A 77 2.67 -0.37 -6.06
N GLU A 78 2.79 0.95 -6.20
CA GLU A 78 3.91 1.74 -5.70
C GLU A 78 3.40 2.65 -4.59
N LEU A 79 3.77 2.34 -3.35
CA LEU A 79 3.26 2.98 -2.16
C LEU A 79 4.40 3.68 -1.41
N ASP A 80 4.04 4.78 -0.75
CA ASP A 80 4.89 5.47 0.21
C ASP A 80 5.02 4.68 1.52
N LYS A 81 5.35 5.35 2.63
CA LYS A 81 5.52 4.74 3.95
C LYS A 81 4.22 4.13 4.49
N GLY A 82 4.35 2.93 5.07
CA GLY A 82 3.28 2.25 5.79
C GLY A 82 3.62 1.89 7.22
N ILE A 83 2.60 1.89 8.08
CA ILE A 83 2.65 1.36 9.45
C ILE A 83 2.03 -0.04 9.49
N CYS A 84 2.62 -0.93 8.68
CA CYS A 84 2.19 -2.31 8.63
C CYS A 84 2.86 -3.13 9.74
N THR A 85 2.17 -4.18 10.19
CA THR A 85 2.78 -5.23 10.99
C THR A 85 3.59 -6.18 10.10
N ALA A 86 4.52 -6.93 10.69
CA ALA A 86 5.26 -7.96 9.97
C ALA A 86 4.32 -9.01 9.33
N GLN A 87 3.24 -9.37 10.05
CA GLN A 87 2.23 -10.29 9.55
C GLN A 87 1.45 -9.71 8.35
N GLY A 88 1.07 -8.43 8.40
CA GLY A 88 0.39 -7.77 7.29
C GLY A 88 1.25 -7.73 6.03
N ILE A 89 2.55 -7.44 6.16
CA ILE A 89 3.51 -7.48 5.05
C ILE A 89 3.66 -8.91 4.52
N PHE A 90 3.78 -9.91 5.39
CA PHE A 90 3.87 -11.31 4.99
C PHE A 90 2.63 -11.75 4.20
N SER A 91 1.43 -11.42 4.66
CA SER A 91 0.20 -11.75 3.93
C SER A 91 0.10 -11.02 2.58
N ALA A 92 0.59 -9.78 2.48
CA ALA A 92 0.69 -9.09 1.19
C ALA A 92 1.69 -9.78 0.25
N PHE A 93 2.82 -10.25 0.78
CA PHE A 93 3.82 -11.02 0.04
C PHE A 93 3.25 -12.34 -0.49
N GLU A 94 2.48 -13.09 0.31
CA GLU A 94 1.81 -14.31 -0.15
C GLU A 94 0.88 -14.04 -1.35
N MET A 95 0.13 -12.93 -1.33
CA MET A 95 -0.71 -12.52 -2.46
C MET A 95 0.08 -12.14 -3.71
N VAL A 96 1.32 -11.63 -3.55
CA VAL A 96 2.22 -11.34 -4.66
C VAL A 96 2.76 -12.64 -5.26
N CYS A 97 3.21 -13.59 -4.43
CA CYS A 97 3.72 -14.88 -4.89
C CYS A 97 2.70 -15.73 -5.65
N GLN A 98 1.39 -15.50 -5.44
CA GLN A 98 0.33 -16.19 -6.17
C GLN A 98 0.17 -15.73 -7.64
N SER A 99 0.81 -14.64 -8.07
CA SER A 99 0.71 -14.15 -9.44
C SER A 99 2.05 -13.61 -9.97
N PRO A 100 2.56 -14.13 -11.11
CA PRO A 100 3.87 -13.74 -11.63
C PRO A 100 3.92 -12.29 -12.16
N SER A 101 2.77 -11.67 -12.42
CA SER A 101 2.68 -10.29 -12.90
C SER A 101 2.50 -9.27 -11.78
N LYS A 102 2.50 -9.72 -10.51
CA LYS A 102 2.19 -8.86 -9.38
C LYS A 102 3.45 -8.22 -8.79
N PHE A 103 3.34 -6.94 -8.42
CA PHE A 103 4.42 -6.15 -7.86
C PHE A 103 3.89 -5.19 -6.79
N VAL A 104 4.61 -5.07 -5.68
CA VAL A 104 4.30 -4.13 -4.60
C VAL A 104 5.60 -3.54 -4.07
N SER A 105 5.67 -2.21 -4.01
CA SER A 105 6.72 -1.45 -3.31
C SER A 105 6.11 -0.68 -2.15
N LEU A 106 6.76 -0.73 -0.98
CA LEU A 106 6.30 -0.09 0.26
C LEU A 106 7.50 0.19 1.17
N ASP A 107 7.60 1.41 1.70
CA ASP A 107 8.58 1.75 2.73
C ASP A 107 8.03 1.41 4.12
N VAL A 108 8.81 0.69 4.94
CA VAL A 108 8.41 0.33 6.30
C VAL A 108 9.51 0.65 7.32
N PRO A 109 9.16 0.90 8.59
CA PRO A 109 10.15 1.08 9.64
C PRO A 109 11.11 -0.11 9.74
N ASN A 110 12.41 0.17 9.97
CA ASN A 110 13.45 -0.85 10.16
C ASN A 110 13.09 -1.89 11.24
N THR A 111 12.35 -1.48 12.28
CA THR A 111 11.88 -2.37 13.34
C THR A 111 10.86 -3.39 12.82
N THR A 112 9.96 -2.99 11.93
CA THR A 112 9.00 -3.88 11.26
C THR A 112 9.73 -4.82 10.31
N ALA A 113 10.66 -4.32 9.50
CA ALA A 113 11.46 -5.16 8.60
C ALA A 113 12.24 -6.25 9.36
N LYS A 114 12.88 -5.90 10.48
CA LYS A 114 13.55 -6.88 11.35
C LYS A 114 12.61 -7.94 11.88
N LYS A 115 11.39 -7.56 12.30
CA LYS A 115 10.37 -8.51 12.76
C LYS A 115 9.93 -9.44 11.65
N LEU A 116 9.76 -8.92 10.43
CA LEU A 116 9.45 -9.73 9.25
C LEU A 116 10.54 -10.79 9.08
N PHE A 117 11.81 -10.43 8.89
CA PHE A 117 12.90 -11.39 8.68
C PHE A 117 13.13 -12.39 9.82
N ALA A 118 12.60 -12.14 11.02
CA ALA A 118 12.65 -13.06 12.15
C ALA A 118 11.47 -14.06 12.18
N MET A 119 10.50 -13.97 11.26
CA MET A 119 9.33 -14.85 11.27
C MET A 119 9.72 -16.28 10.85
N PRO A 120 9.27 -17.32 11.58
CA PRO A 120 9.67 -18.71 11.35
C PRO A 120 9.17 -19.29 10.01
N ASN A 121 8.15 -18.69 9.42
CA ASN A 121 7.45 -19.11 8.21
C ASN A 121 7.95 -18.44 6.92
N LEU A 122 9.06 -17.69 6.96
CA LEU A 122 9.67 -17.09 5.76
C LEU A 122 10.46 -18.08 4.91
N GLY A 123 10.62 -19.33 5.35
CA GLY A 123 11.33 -20.36 4.58
C GLY A 123 12.82 -20.07 4.38
N LEU A 124 13.40 -19.14 5.14
CA LEU A 124 14.84 -18.88 5.16
C LEU A 124 15.53 -19.93 6.05
N GLN A 125 15.60 -21.17 5.56
CA GLN A 125 16.51 -22.20 6.06
C GLN A 125 17.52 -22.57 4.97
#